data_AF-A0A435SSR3-F1
#
_entry.id   AF-A0A435SSR3-F1
#
_cell.length_a   1.000
_cell.length_b   1.000
_cell.length_c   1.000
_cell.angle_alpha   90.00
_cell.angle_beta   90.00
_cell.angle_gamma   90.00
#
_symmetry.space_group_name_H-M   'P 1'
#
loop_
_entity.id
_entity.type
_entity.pdbx_description
1 polymer ?
#
loop_
_entity_poly.entity_id
_entity_poly.type
_entity_poly.pdbx_seq_one_letter_code
_entity_poly.pdbx_strand_id
1 'polypeptide(L)'
;LSTTQGHRRDGVIFIGDAFCTTCPTPGVGIGRVMTDVDQLHSVHIPRWLETPGMAADKINAFYDDPVKVAADEDGMRVSYYAKSITADTGLEWRVRRLRNNTARQLMIIGRKVRHLGQRRAPVANMR
;
A
#
# COMPACT_ATOMS: atom_id res chain seq x y z
N LEU A 1 2.86 -7.01 9.77
CA LEU A 1 2.94 -7.47 8.38
C LEU A 1 3.30 -8.93 8.48
N SER A 2 2.41 -9.79 8.01
CA SER A 2 2.51 -11.24 8.03
C SER A 2 2.29 -11.77 6.63
N THR A 3 2.92 -12.90 6.35
CA THR A 3 2.71 -13.68 5.13
C THR A 3 2.10 -15.03 5.52
N THR A 4 1.07 -15.45 4.79
CA THR A 4 0.39 -16.73 5.00
C THR A 4 1.36 -17.88 4.78
N GLN A 5 1.48 -18.75 5.79
CA GLN A 5 2.35 -19.92 5.75
C GLN A 5 1.64 -21.10 5.11
N GLY A 6 2.42 -22.03 4.53
CA GLY A 6 1.87 -23.20 3.82
C GLY A 6 0.96 -22.81 2.65
N HIS A 7 1.18 -21.67 2.01
CA HIS A 7 0.40 -21.20 0.85
C HIS A 7 0.68 -22.03 -0.41
N ARG A 8 1.80 -22.77 -0.43
CA ARG A 8 2.18 -23.71 -1.48
C ARG A 8 1.53 -25.07 -1.25
N ARG A 9 0.26 -25.17 -1.63
CA ARG A 9 -0.55 -26.38 -1.51
C ARG A 9 -1.50 -26.51 -2.70
N ASP A 10 -1.96 -27.72 -2.93
CA ASP A 10 -2.89 -28.03 -4.03
C ASP A 10 -4.18 -27.19 -3.94
N GLY A 11 -4.63 -26.70 -5.09
CA GLY A 11 -5.97 -26.13 -5.26
C GLY A 11 -6.31 -24.82 -4.55
N VAL A 12 -5.41 -24.23 -3.76
CA VAL A 12 -5.72 -23.04 -2.94
C VAL A 12 -4.72 -21.92 -3.19
N ILE A 13 -5.25 -20.71 -3.44
CA ILE A 13 -4.46 -19.50 -3.64
C ILE A 13 -4.94 -18.42 -2.70
N PHE A 14 -3.98 -17.69 -2.15
CA PHE A 14 -4.22 -16.48 -1.40
C PHE A 14 -3.75 -15.29 -2.24
N ILE A 15 -4.55 -14.22 -2.26
CA ILE A 15 -4.24 -12.98 -2.97
C ILE A 15 -4.40 -11.78 -2.03
N GLY A 16 -3.71 -10.69 -2.35
CA GLY A 16 -3.75 -9.45 -1.56
C GLY A 16 -3.41 -9.69 -0.09
N ASP A 17 -4.21 -9.12 0.82
CA ASP A 17 -3.98 -9.24 2.26
C ASP A 17 -4.20 -10.66 2.80
N ALA A 18 -4.93 -11.52 2.09
CA ALA A 18 -5.04 -12.94 2.46
C ALA A 18 -3.71 -13.69 2.25
N PHE A 19 -2.85 -13.22 1.34
CA PHE A 19 -1.51 -13.75 1.16
C PHE A 19 -0.50 -13.04 2.03
N CYS A 20 -0.44 -11.71 1.93
CA CYS A 20 0.56 -10.92 2.63
C CYS A 20 0.00 -9.54 2.97
N THR A 21 -0.13 -9.28 4.27
CA THR A 21 -0.72 -8.04 4.78
C THR A 21 0.24 -6.87 4.57
N THR A 22 -0.29 -5.74 4.09
CA THR A 22 0.49 -4.49 3.95
C THR A 22 0.07 -3.41 4.94
N CYS A 23 0.91 -2.38 5.08
CA CYS A 23 0.51 -1.19 5.84
C CYS A 23 -0.57 -0.46 5.02
N PRO A 24 -1.68 0.03 5.63
CA PRO A 24 -2.68 0.78 4.88
C PRO A 24 -2.20 2.18 4.48
N THR A 25 -1.21 2.74 5.17
CA THR A 25 -0.76 4.14 4.99
C THR A 25 -0.27 4.46 3.57
N PRO A 26 0.50 3.61 2.87
CA PRO A 26 0.92 3.87 1.49
C PRO A 26 -0.19 3.72 0.45
N GLY A 27 -1.33 3.12 0.79
CA GLY A 27 -2.42 2.89 -0.18
C GLY A 27 -2.13 1.85 -1.27
N VAL A 28 -1.16 0.94 -1.06
CA VAL A 28 -0.72 -0.04 -2.08
C VAL A 28 -1.55 -1.32 -2.15
N GLY A 29 -2.41 -1.58 -1.16
CA GLY A 29 -3.14 -2.85 -1.05
C GLY A 29 -4.01 -3.16 -2.28
N ILE A 30 -4.72 -2.15 -2.82
CA ILE A 30 -5.58 -2.32 -3.99
C ILE A 30 -4.79 -2.62 -5.26
N GLY A 31 -3.65 -1.95 -5.46
CA GLY A 31 -2.80 -2.19 -6.63
C GLY A 31 -2.28 -3.62 -6.65
N ARG A 32 -1.81 -4.12 -5.49
CA ARG A 32 -1.30 -5.49 -5.35
C ARG A 32 -2.35 -6.56 -5.65
N VAL A 33 -3.54 -6.44 -5.05
CA VAL A 33 -4.60 -7.45 -5.30
C VAL A 33 -5.06 -7.42 -6.76
N MET A 34 -5.05 -6.26 -7.40
CA MET A 34 -5.37 -6.16 -8.83
C MET A 34 -4.29 -6.82 -9.70
N THR A 35 -3.02 -6.66 -9.37
CA THR A 35 -1.92 -7.41 -10.04
C THR A 35 -2.07 -8.92 -9.85
N ASP A 36 -2.40 -9.38 -8.63
CA ASP A 36 -2.65 -10.80 -8.37
C ASP A 36 -3.80 -11.33 -9.25
N VAL A 37 -4.92 -10.61 -9.31
CA VAL A 37 -6.09 -11.00 -10.12
C VAL A 37 -5.75 -11.02 -11.60
N ASP A 38 -5.04 -10.02 -12.11
CA ASP A 38 -4.68 -9.94 -13.52
C ASP A 38 -3.73 -11.08 -13.93
N GLN A 39 -2.65 -11.32 -13.17
CA GLN A 39 -1.77 -12.46 -13.44
C GLN A 39 -2.52 -13.78 -13.34
N LEU A 40 -3.38 -13.94 -12.34
CA LEU A 40 -4.14 -15.18 -12.15
C LEU A 40 -5.09 -15.47 -13.32
N HIS A 41 -5.91 -14.48 -13.71
CA HIS A 41 -6.88 -14.63 -14.79
C HIS A 41 -6.23 -14.70 -16.18
N SER A 42 -5.27 -13.83 -16.45
CA SER A 42 -4.76 -13.61 -17.81
C SER A 42 -3.60 -14.55 -18.16
N VAL A 43 -2.92 -15.13 -17.17
CA VAL A 43 -1.70 -15.93 -17.37
C VAL A 43 -1.84 -17.34 -16.80
N HIS A 44 -2.18 -17.47 -15.51
CA HIS A 44 -2.04 -18.74 -14.80
C HIS A 44 -3.23 -19.68 -14.97
N ILE A 45 -4.46 -19.22 -14.72
CA ILE A 45 -5.66 -20.04 -14.85
C ILE A 45 -5.77 -20.68 -16.24
N PRO A 46 -5.60 -19.96 -17.37
CA PRO A 46 -5.67 -20.56 -18.69
C PRO A 46 -4.67 -21.72 -18.86
N ARG A 47 -3.40 -21.52 -18.49
CA ARG A 47 -2.36 -22.55 -18.59
C ARG A 47 -2.62 -23.74 -17.68
N TRP A 48 -3.13 -23.49 -16.48
CA TRP A 48 -3.46 -24.57 -15.55
C TRP A 48 -4.58 -25.45 -16.09
N LEU A 49 -5.52 -24.90 -16.85
CA LEU A 49 -6.64 -25.65 -17.42
C LEU A 49 -6.26 -26.44 -18.68
N GLU A 50 -5.06 -26.24 -19.24
CA GLU A 50 -4.54 -27.05 -20.36
C GLU A 50 -4.26 -28.51 -19.97
N THR A 51 -4.04 -28.77 -18.68
CA THR A 51 -3.79 -30.11 -18.14
C THR A 51 -4.73 -30.42 -16.97
N PRO A 52 -5.11 -31.68 -16.73
CA PRO A 52 -5.95 -32.04 -15.59
C PRO A 52 -5.31 -31.71 -14.24
N GLY A 53 -6.15 -31.56 -13.21
CA GLY A 53 -5.72 -31.40 -11.82
C GLY A 53 -5.24 -29.98 -11.45
N MET A 54 -5.00 -29.77 -10.16
CA MET A 54 -4.57 -28.49 -9.58
C MET A 54 -3.51 -28.72 -8.50
N ALA A 55 -2.47 -29.47 -8.87
CA ALA A 55 -1.37 -29.79 -7.97
C ALA A 55 -0.53 -28.55 -7.63
N ALA A 56 0.27 -28.66 -6.57
CA ALA A 56 1.05 -27.56 -6.03
C ALA A 56 2.03 -26.94 -7.02
N ASP A 57 2.47 -27.64 -8.06
CA ASP A 57 3.33 -27.11 -9.12
C ASP A 57 2.66 -25.96 -9.88
N LYS A 58 1.37 -26.11 -10.22
CA LYS A 58 0.56 -25.04 -10.82
C LYS A 58 0.46 -23.85 -9.87
N ILE A 59 0.10 -24.11 -8.62
CA ILE A 59 -0.04 -23.08 -7.58
C ILE A 59 1.30 -22.36 -7.32
N ASN A 60 2.42 -23.09 -7.31
CA ASN A 60 3.77 -22.56 -7.16
C ASN A 60 4.10 -21.60 -8.31
N ALA A 61 3.73 -21.93 -9.55
CA ALA A 61 3.97 -21.07 -10.70
C ALA A 61 3.34 -19.66 -10.54
N PHE A 62 2.20 -19.54 -9.85
CA PHE A 62 1.63 -18.23 -9.51
C PHE A 62 2.49 -17.48 -8.50
N TYR A 63 2.90 -18.13 -7.41
CA TYR A 63 3.74 -17.48 -6.38
C TYR A 63 5.17 -17.18 -6.85
N ASP A 64 5.65 -17.87 -7.88
CA ASP A 64 6.95 -17.67 -8.50
C ASP A 64 6.90 -16.70 -9.71
N ASP A 65 5.73 -16.15 -10.02
CA ASP A 65 5.55 -15.19 -11.10
C ASP A 65 6.32 -13.89 -10.80
N PRO A 66 7.24 -13.44 -11.68
CA PRO A 66 8.07 -12.27 -11.42
C PRO A 66 7.27 -10.97 -11.29
N VAL A 67 6.13 -10.84 -11.99
CA VAL A 67 5.25 -9.66 -11.90
C VAL A 67 4.58 -9.60 -10.53
N LYS A 68 4.09 -10.75 -10.06
CA LYS A 68 3.52 -10.87 -8.71
C LYS A 68 4.57 -10.56 -7.65
N VAL A 69 5.73 -11.21 -7.73
CA VAL A 69 6.81 -11.07 -6.75
C VAL A 69 7.25 -9.61 -6.66
N ALA A 70 7.46 -8.93 -7.78
CA ALA A 70 7.84 -7.52 -7.81
C ALA A 70 6.78 -6.62 -7.15
N ALA A 71 5.48 -6.85 -7.42
CA ALA A 71 4.40 -6.08 -6.80
C ALA A 71 4.32 -6.30 -5.28
N ASP A 72 4.55 -7.53 -4.82
CA ASP A 72 4.57 -7.88 -3.41
C ASP A 72 5.78 -7.26 -2.69
N GLU A 73 6.97 -7.34 -3.28
CA GLU A 73 8.20 -6.75 -2.73
C GLU A 73 8.12 -5.23 -2.63
N ASP A 74 7.66 -4.55 -3.69
CA ASP A 74 7.54 -3.10 -3.69
C ASP A 74 6.53 -2.62 -2.64
N GLY A 75 5.36 -3.26 -2.60
CA GLY A 75 4.33 -2.93 -1.61
C GLY A 75 4.77 -3.22 -0.18
N MET A 76 5.56 -4.29 0.04
CA MET A 76 6.10 -4.61 1.35
C MET A 76 7.16 -3.60 1.79
N ARG A 77 8.06 -3.21 0.88
CA ARG A 77 9.10 -2.20 1.13
C ARG A 77 8.49 -0.88 1.60
N VAL A 78 7.50 -0.35 0.88
CA VAL A 78 6.85 0.90 1.29
C VAL A 78 6.02 0.74 2.56
N SER A 79 5.48 -0.46 2.80
CA SER A 79 4.73 -0.77 4.02
C SER A 79 5.60 -0.78 5.26
N TYR A 80 6.80 -1.37 5.19
CA TYR A 80 7.76 -1.34 6.29
C TYR A 80 8.18 0.08 6.61
N TYR A 81 8.50 0.86 5.57
CA TYR A 81 8.87 2.26 5.73
C TYR A 81 7.73 3.11 6.34
N ALA A 82 6.48 2.91 5.91
CA ALA A 82 5.37 3.63 6.50
C ALA A 82 5.09 3.21 7.95
N LYS A 83 5.23 1.92 8.25
CA LYS A 83 5.12 1.40 9.63
C LYS A 83 6.21 1.97 10.53
N SER A 84 7.45 2.10 10.06
CA SER A 84 8.53 2.66 10.89
C SER A 84 8.31 4.15 11.21
N ILE A 85 7.76 4.93 10.28
CA ILE A 85 7.38 6.34 10.54
C ILE A 85 6.48 6.45 11.77
N THR A 86 5.55 5.51 11.98
CA THR A 86 4.56 5.60 13.06
C THR A 86 5.02 4.88 14.33
N ALA A 87 5.56 3.67 14.21
CA ALA A 87 5.82 2.78 15.34
C ALA A 87 7.26 2.82 15.86
N ASP A 88 8.24 3.22 15.05
CA ASP A 88 9.65 3.17 15.45
C ASP A 88 9.97 4.31 16.43
N THR A 89 10.78 4.02 17.44
CA THR A 89 11.14 4.95 18.54
C THR A 89 12.56 5.51 18.43
N GLY A 90 13.32 5.09 17.40
CA GLY A 90 14.65 5.61 17.12
C GLY A 90 14.71 7.14 16.99
N LEU A 91 15.87 7.72 17.29
CA LEU A 91 16.08 9.18 17.30
C LEU A 91 15.71 9.81 15.94
N GLU A 92 16.09 9.16 14.84
CA GLU A 92 15.77 9.59 13.47
C GLU A 92 14.26 9.76 13.25
N TRP A 93 13.44 8.81 13.71
CA TRP A 93 11.99 8.82 13.54
C TRP A 93 11.33 9.86 14.45
N ARG A 94 11.86 10.06 15.66
CA ARG A 94 11.41 11.12 16.58
C ARG A 94 11.63 12.50 15.98
N VAL A 95 12.83 12.77 15.46
CA VAL A 95 13.16 14.04 14.78
C VAL A 95 12.28 14.24 13.55
N ARG A 96 12.09 13.20 12.74
CA ARG A 96 11.25 13.27 11.54
C ARG A 96 9.79 13.56 11.86
N ARG A 97 9.22 12.93 12.89
CA ARG A 97 7.85 13.20 13.35
C ARG A 97 7.70 14.61 13.91
N LEU A 98 8.66 15.09 14.71
CA LEU A 98 8.66 16.47 15.22
C LEU A 98 8.65 17.47 14.06
N ARG A 99 9.56 17.33 13.10
CA ARG A 99 9.63 18.18 11.91
C ARG A 99 8.30 18.21 11.16
N ASN A 100 7.72 17.04 10.87
CA ASN A 100 6.47 16.93 10.12
C ASN A 100 5.30 17.58 10.89
N ASN A 101 5.23 17.37 12.21
CA ASN A 101 4.20 17.98 13.06
C ASN A 101 4.35 19.51 13.08
N THR A 102 5.56 20.04 13.25
CA THR A 102 5.82 21.48 13.23
C THR A 102 5.41 22.10 11.89
N ALA A 103 5.83 21.50 10.77
CA ALA A 103 5.44 21.98 9.44
C ALA A 103 3.92 22.00 9.25
N ARG A 104 3.22 20.96 9.69
CA ARG A 104 1.76 20.89 9.67
C ARG A 104 1.12 22.02 10.50
N GLN A 105 1.61 22.26 11.72
CA GLN A 105 1.05 23.31 12.58
C GLN A 105 1.26 24.70 11.98
N LEU A 106 2.44 24.97 11.42
CA LEU A 106 2.73 26.23 10.74
C LEU A 106 1.80 26.46 9.53
N MET A 107 1.52 25.41 8.74
CA MET A 107 0.55 25.50 7.64
C MET A 107 -0.87 25.82 8.13
N ILE A 108 -1.32 25.20 9.23
CA ILE A 108 -2.65 25.45 9.81
C ILE A 108 -2.76 26.90 10.30
N ILE A 109 -1.73 27.38 11.01
CA ILE A 109 -1.67 28.76 11.50
C ILE A 109 -1.67 29.74 10.32
N GLY A 110 -0.84 29.50 9.31
CA GLY A 110 -0.78 30.33 8.10
C GLY A 110 -2.13 30.41 7.37
N ARG A 111 -2.85 29.29 7.24
CA ARG A 111 -4.22 29.30 6.67
C ARG A 111 -5.17 30.15 7.51
N LYS A 112 -5.16 30.01 8.83
CA LYS A 112 -6.02 30.82 9.72
C LYS A 112 -5.73 32.32 9.59
N VAL A 113 -4.46 32.72 9.58
CA VAL A 113 -4.06 34.12 9.40
C VAL A 113 -4.54 34.66 8.04
N ARG A 114 -4.39 33.89 6.96
CA ARG A 114 -4.87 34.29 5.62
C ARG A 114 -6.39 34.46 5.57
N HIS A 115 -7.16 33.55 6.17
CA HIS A 115 -8.63 33.67 6.24
C HIS A 115 -9.08 34.87 7.08
N LEU A 116 -8.39 35.18 8.17
CA LEU A 116 -8.66 36.38 8.98
C LEU A 116 -8.35 37.67 8.22
N GLY A 117 -7.28 37.70 7.41
CA GLY A 117 -6.96 38.81 6.52
C GLY A 117 -8.02 39.04 5.44
N GLN A 118 -8.52 37.97 4.82
CA GLN A 118 -9.57 38.06 3.79
C GLN A 118 -10.94 38.50 4.34
N ARG A 119 -11.30 38.11 5.57
CA ARG A 119 -12.51 38.61 6.25
C ARG A 119 -12.45 40.09 6.65
N ARG A 120 -11.24 40.65 6.77
CA ARG A 120 -11.00 42.07 7.08
C ARG A 120 -10.89 42.96 5.85
N ALA A 121 -10.85 42.40 4.64
CA ALA A 121 -10.92 43.19 3.42
C ALA A 121 -12.34 43.79 3.30
N PRO A 122 -12.48 45.13 3.28
CA PRO A 122 -13.79 45.76 3.20
C PRO A 122 -14.46 45.42 1.85
N VAL A 123 -15.76 45.12 1.89
CA VAL A 123 -16.62 45.04 0.71
C VAL A 123 -16.79 46.46 0.16
N ALA A 124 -15.78 46.96 -0.53
CA ALA A 124 -15.79 48.29 -1.15
C ALA A 124 -15.84 48.14 -2.68
N ASN A 125 -17.05 47.94 -3.21
CA ASN A 125 -17.62 48.66 -4.35
C ASN A 125 -18.75 47.86 -4.98
N MET A 126 -19.98 48.31 -4.72
CA MET A 126 -21.11 48.12 -5.62
C MET A 126 -21.76 49.50 -5.76
N ARG A 127 -21.40 50.19 -6.85
CA ARG A 127 -22.11 51.32 -7.44
C ARG A 127 -22.21 51.06 -8.92
#